data_AF-A0A127AVE8-F1
#
_entry.id   AF-A0A127AVE8-F1
#
_cell.length_a   1.000
_cell.length_b   1.000
_cell.length_c   1.000
_cell.angle_alpha   90.00
_cell.angle_beta   90.00
_cell.angle_gamma   90.00
#
_symmetry.space_group_name_H-M   'P 1'
#
loop_
_entity.id
_entity.type
_entity.pdbx_description
1 polymer ?
#
loop_
_entity_poly.entity_id
_entity_poly.type
_entity_poly.pdbx_seq_one_letter_code
_entity_poly.pdbx_strand_id
1 'polypeptide(L)'
;KCDVYSFGVLAVEVMKGKHPGEIILSMASPSTKEITLEEVTDQRLPTPSPEIQEELITIMKIATACLNNNPQYRPTMHMISQILDAQIPLF
;
A
#
# COMPACT_ATOMS: atom_id res chain seq x y z
N LYS A 1 7.54 12.09 -8.19
CA LYS A 1 8.09 10.87 -7.51
C LYS A 1 8.08 11.01 -6.00
N CYS A 2 8.37 12.19 -5.44
CA CYS A 2 8.11 12.46 -4.02
C CYS A 2 6.61 12.35 -3.71
N ASP A 3 5.75 12.90 -4.57
CA ASP A 3 4.29 12.77 -4.41
C ASP A 3 3.82 11.31 -4.41
N VAL A 4 4.46 10.46 -5.22
CA VAL A 4 4.18 9.00 -5.23
C VAL A 4 4.57 8.37 -3.90
N TYR A 5 5.70 8.76 -3.31
CA TYR A 5 6.10 8.27 -1.99
C TYR A 5 5.13 8.75 -0.91
N SER A 6 4.78 10.03 -0.90
CA SER A 6 3.79 10.61 0.01
C SER A 6 2.41 9.97 -0.14
N PHE A 7 2.01 9.62 -1.36
CA PHE A 7 0.82 8.83 -1.62
C PHE A 7 0.92 7.42 -1.00
N GLY A 8 2.05 6.74 -1.15
CA GLY A 8 2.30 5.44 -0.52
C GLY A 8 2.17 5.50 0.99
N VAL A 9 2.72 6.55 1.63
CA VAL A 9 2.51 6.82 3.06
C VAL A 9 1.02 6.97 3.37
N LEU A 10 0.34 7.90 2.68
CA LEU A 10 -1.08 8.20 2.89
C LEU A 10 -1.96 6.94 2.77
N ALA A 11 -1.72 6.10 1.76
CA ALA A 11 -2.46 4.87 1.56
C ALA A 11 -2.36 3.93 2.78
N VAL A 12 -1.16 3.80 3.35
CA VAL A 12 -0.96 3.00 4.57
C VAL A 12 -1.65 3.63 5.77
N GLU A 13 -1.63 4.96 5.92
CA GLU A 13 -2.32 5.64 7.04
C GLU A 13 -3.84 5.42 6.97
N VAL A 14 -4.40 5.48 5.77
CA VAL A 14 -5.83 5.24 5.52
C VAL A 14 -6.19 3.79 5.83
N MET A 15 -5.41 2.83 5.33
CA MET A 15 -5.66 1.40 5.60
C MET A 15 -5.56 1.08 7.09
N LYS A 16 -4.59 1.67 7.80
CA LYS A 16 -4.39 1.44 9.23
C LYS A 16 -5.37 2.23 10.11
N GLY A 17 -5.95 3.30 9.58
CA GLY A 17 -6.81 4.23 10.32
C GLY A 17 -6.06 5.06 11.36
N LYS A 18 -4.73 5.12 11.30
CA LYS A 18 -3.86 5.91 12.20
C LYS A 18 -2.50 6.16 11.55
N HIS A 19 -1.76 7.13 12.10
CA HIS A 19 -0.40 7.42 11.67
C HIS A 19 0.46 6.15 11.75
N PRO A 20 1.14 5.76 10.65
CA PRO A 20 1.70 4.43 10.48
C PRO A 20 3.03 4.24 11.23
N GLY A 21 3.68 5.32 11.70
CA GLY A 21 4.87 5.25 12.55
C GLY A 21 5.95 4.32 12.00
N GLU A 22 6.36 3.32 12.80
CA GLU A 22 7.38 2.32 12.46
C GLU A 22 7.01 1.39 11.28
N ILE A 23 5.74 1.30 10.89
CA ILE A 23 5.28 0.41 9.80
C ILE A 23 5.86 0.86 8.45
N ILE A 24 6.02 2.16 8.22
CA ILE A 24 6.63 2.68 6.98
C ILE A 24 8.08 2.19 6.86
N LEU A 25 8.83 2.18 7.96
CA LEU A 25 10.23 1.77 7.96
C LEU A 25 10.39 0.29 7.59
N SER A 26 9.47 -0.57 8.06
CA SER A 26 9.44 -1.98 7.66
C SER A 26 9.06 -2.17 6.19
N MET A 27 8.17 -1.34 5.64
CA MET A 27 7.75 -1.40 4.23
C MET A 27 8.82 -0.89 3.26
N ALA A 28 9.61 0.10 3.68
CA ALA A 28 10.66 0.70 2.87
C ALA A 28 11.92 -0.17 2.77
N SER A 29 12.10 -1.15 3.67
CA SER A 29 13.26 -2.03 3.67
C SER A 29 13.04 -3.24 2.74
N PRO A 30 13.99 -3.57 1.85
CA PRO A 30 13.94 -4.79 1.03
C PRO A 30 14.14 -6.07 1.86
N SER A 31 14.50 -5.97 3.14
CA SER A 31 14.48 -7.11 4.07
C SER A 31 13.03 -7.43 4.45
N THR A 32 12.39 -8.20 3.57
CA THR A 32 11.01 -8.69 3.64
C THR A 32 10.66 -9.26 5.03
N LYS A 33 10.09 -8.42 5.89
CA LYS A 33 8.99 -8.91 6.71
C LYS A 33 7.78 -8.89 5.79
N GLU A 34 7.21 -10.05 5.51
CA GLU A 34 5.87 -10.11 4.92
C GLU A 34 4.92 -9.40 5.88
N ILE A 35 4.59 -8.15 5.57
CA ILE A 35 3.63 -7.40 6.36
C ILE A 35 2.28 -8.03 6.08
N THR A 36 1.67 -8.56 7.12
CA THR A 36 0.38 -9.23 7.03
C THR A 36 -0.72 -8.18 6.87
N LEU A 37 -1.83 -8.57 6.23
CA LEU A 37 -2.97 -7.67 6.07
C LEU A 37 -3.51 -7.18 7.42
N GLU A 38 -3.45 -8.01 8.47
CA GLU A 38 -3.85 -7.63 9.83
C GLU A 38 -2.98 -6.52 10.44
N GLU A 39 -1.68 -6.50 10.14
CA GLU A 39 -0.76 -5.47 10.63
C GLU A 39 -1.05 -4.09 10.03
N VAL A 40 -1.68 -4.04 8.86
CA VAL A 40 -1.97 -2.79 8.12
C VAL A 40 -3.45 -2.42 8.06
N THR A 41 -4.35 -3.30 8.49
CA THR A 41 -5.79 -3.00 8.55
C THR A 41 -6.16 -2.29 9.86
N ASP A 42 -7.14 -1.38 9.79
CA ASP A 42 -7.77 -0.73 10.94
C ASP A 42 -8.61 -1.75 11.74
N GLN A 43 -8.16 -2.06 12.94
CA GLN A 43 -8.79 -3.04 13.84
C GLN A 43 -10.16 -2.60 14.36
N ARG A 44 -10.55 -1.33 14.15
CA ARG A 44 -11.88 -0.83 14.51
C ARG A 44 -12.95 -1.20 13.49
N LEU A 45 -12.54 -1.63 12.29
CA LEU A 45 -13.44 -2.06 11.23
C LEU A 45 -13.78 -3.55 11.38
N PRO A 46 -14.96 -3.99 10.92
CA PRO A 46 -15.28 -5.41 10.85
C PRO A 46 -14.32 -6.14 9.91
N THR A 47 -14.17 -7.44 10.11
CA THR A 47 -13.38 -8.29 9.20
C THR A 47 -13.92 -8.15 7.78
N PRO A 48 -13.08 -7.76 6.80
CA PRO A 48 -13.51 -7.58 5.42
C PRO A 48 -13.93 -8.91 4.78
N SER A 49 -14.87 -8.85 3.83
CA SER A 49 -15.20 -10.01 2.98
C SER A 49 -14.00 -10.42 2.13
N PRO A 50 -13.97 -11.65 1.59
CA PRO A 50 -12.86 -12.11 0.74
C PRO A 50 -12.58 -11.18 -0.45
N GLU A 51 -13.62 -10.62 -1.07
CA GLU A 51 -13.50 -9.70 -2.21
C GLU A 51 -12.80 -8.40 -1.79
N ILE A 52 -13.19 -7.84 -0.64
CA ILE A 52 -12.56 -6.63 -0.09
C ILE A 52 -11.12 -6.92 0.34
N GLN A 53 -10.82 -8.12 0.83
CA GLN A 53 -9.45 -8.51 1.17
C GLN A 53 -8.53 -8.49 -0.05
N GLU A 54 -9.00 -8.94 -1.22
CA GLU A 54 -8.23 -8.89 -2.46
C GLU A 54 -7.95 -7.44 -2.91
N GLU A 55 -8.93 -6.54 -2.77
CA GLU A 55 -8.74 -5.11 -3.03
C GLU A 55 -7.72 -4.48 -2.06
N LEU A 56 -7.81 -4.80 -0.77
CA LEU A 56 -6.86 -4.30 0.24
C LEU A 56 -5.43 -4.82 -0.03
N ILE A 57 -5.27 -6.09 -0.43
CA ILE A 57 -3.98 -6.64 -0.86
C ILE A 57 -3.44 -5.87 -2.07
N THR A 58 -4.30 -5.55 -3.04
CA THR A 58 -3.93 -4.75 -4.21
C THR A 58 -3.44 -3.36 -3.82
N ILE A 59 -4.17 -2.65 -2.96
CA ILE A 59 -3.77 -1.33 -2.45
C ILE A 59 -2.44 -1.44 -1.69
N MET A 60 -2.24 -2.50 -0.90
CA MET A 60 -0.99 -2.70 -0.15
C MET A 60 0.22 -2.94 -1.06
N LYS A 61 0.05 -3.69 -2.15
CA LYS A 61 1.10 -3.86 -3.16
C LYS A 61 1.47 -2.52 -3.81
N ILE A 62 0.48 -1.70 -4.15
CA ILE A 62 0.70 -0.36 -4.70
C ILE A 62 1.46 0.51 -3.69
N ALA A 63 1.00 0.56 -2.44
CA ALA A 63 1.61 1.36 -1.39
C ALA A 63 3.08 0.95 -1.16
N THR A 64 3.36 -0.36 -1.11
CA THR A 64 4.72 -0.90 -0.98
C THR A 64 5.61 -0.47 -2.14
N ALA A 65 5.12 -0.56 -3.38
CA ALA A 65 5.86 -0.10 -4.56
C ALA A 65 6.11 1.41 -4.54
N CYS A 66 5.15 2.20 -4.03
CA CYS A 66 5.28 3.65 -3.87
C CYS A 66 6.34 4.04 -2.83
N LEU A 67 6.48 3.25 -1.77
CA LEU A 67 7.43 3.47 -0.67
C LEU A 67 8.86 3.00 -0.97
N ASN A 68 9.14 2.51 -2.18
CA ASN A 68 10.49 2.08 -2.54
C ASN A 68 11.53 3.20 -2.35
N ASN A 69 12.65 2.88 -1.70
CA ASN A 69 13.72 3.84 -1.46
C ASN A 69 14.34 4.38 -2.76
N ASN A 70 14.38 3.57 -3.82
CA ASN A 70 14.82 4.01 -5.13
C ASN A 70 13.62 4.61 -5.92
N PRO A 71 13.64 5.92 -6.24
CA PRO A 71 12.55 6.58 -6.96
C PRO A 71 12.25 5.99 -8.35
N GLN A 72 13.21 5.31 -8.97
CA GLN A 72 13.03 4.70 -10.29
C GLN A 72 12.09 3.49 -10.24
N TYR A 73 12.05 2.76 -9.12
CA TYR A 73 11.17 1.60 -8.96
C TYR A 73 9.76 1.96 -8.50
N ARG A 74 9.53 3.20 -8.08
CA ARG A 74 8.17 3.67 -7.78
C ARG A 74 7.34 3.71 -9.06
N PRO A 75 6.04 3.40 -9.04
CA PRO A 75 5.17 3.57 -10.20
C PRO A 75 4.96 5.05 -10.56
N THR A 76 4.19 5.32 -11.62
CA THR A 76 3.66 6.65 -11.92
C THR A 76 2.25 6.80 -11.35
N MET A 77 1.81 8.03 -11.08
CA MET A 77 0.41 8.27 -10.67
C MET A 77 -0.60 7.78 -11.71
N HIS A 78 -0.25 7.82 -13.00
CA HIS A 78 -1.10 7.27 -14.06
C HIS A 78 -1.30 5.76 -13.91
N MET A 79 -0.21 5.00 -13.71
CA MET A 79 -0.30 3.56 -13.46
C MET A 79 -1.09 3.24 -12.20
N ILE A 80 -0.86 3.99 -11.10
CA ILE A 80 -1.61 3.84 -9.85
C ILE A 80 -3.12 4.03 -10.11
N SER A 81 -3.49 5.10 -10.82
CA SER A 81 -4.89 5.39 -11.15
C SER A 81 -5.54 4.27 -11.96
N GLN A 82 -4.84 3.71 -12.94
CA GLN A 82 -5.37 2.63 -13.78
C GLN A 82 -5.58 1.33 -13.01
N ILE A 83 -4.68 1.00 -12.08
CA ILE A 83 -4.82 -0.19 -11.23
C ILE A 83 -6.01 -0.02 -10.28
N LEU A 84 -6.16 1.15 -9.65
CA LEU A 84 -7.26 1.43 -8.73
C LEU A 84 -8.62 1.49 -9.43
N ASP A 85 -8.66 1.89 -10.70
CA ASP A 85 -9.87 1.89 -11.53
C ASP A 85 -10.17 0.51 -12.16
N ALA A 86 -9.46 -0.54 -11.71
CA ALA A 86 -9.56 -1.93 -12.21
C ALA A 86 -9.31 -2.10 -13.72
N GLN A 87 -8.65 -1.14 -14.38
CA GLN A 87 -8.37 -1.19 -15.81
C GLN A 87 -7.16 -2.09 -16.15
N ILE A 88 -6.28 -2.36 -15.19
CA ILE A 88 -5.08 -3.19 -15.37
C ILE A 88 -4.87 -4.06 -14.13
N PRO A 89 -4.77 -5.40 -14.26
CA PRO A 89 -4.34 -6.27 -13.16
C PRO A 89 -2.85 -6.06 -12.83
N LEU A 90 -2.50 -6.09 -11.54
CA LEU A 90 -1.10 -6.08 -11.08
C LEU A 90 -0.44 -7.43 -11.42
N PHE A 91 0.34 -7.45 -12.50
CA PHE A 91 1.26 -8.52 -12.96
C PHE A 91 0.72 -9.96 -12.91
#